data_AF-A0A2V5SHP7-F1
#
_entry.id   AF-A0A2V5SHP7-F1
#
_cell.length_a   1.000
_cell.length_b   1.000
_cell.length_c   1.000
_cell.angle_alpha   90.00
_cell.angle_beta   90.00
_cell.angle_gamma   90.00
#
_symmetry.space_group_name_H-M   'P 1'
#
loop_
_entity.id
_entity.type
_entity.pdbx_description
1 polymer ?
#
loop_
_entity_poly.entity_id
_entity_poly.type
_entity_poly.pdbx_seq_one_letter_code
_entity_poly.pdbx_strand_id
1 'polypeptide(L)'
;MAEYEGEPERIWDEYEWERFLQQQDGKTEKYMQLLETYLDDPERDEIIAREMGWTQLLDAKDWSSEVDALLDEGLAEQDETDIENISRSADTFEEHDLYRAAFALTIWIDQLFDENASFQNEPAAVKLATHAALASAKLAAALSGDNLDEIGMTIAYLKRALKAITISMEAAAQLRTPERKITPSQYAALQHRLFRVRDGIITLMGDYRSEWRRRFGPENFRG
;
A
#
# COMPACT_ATOMS: atom_id res chain seq x y z
N MET A 1 -28.96 34.18 -5.83
CA MET A 1 -28.33 32.85 -5.95
C MET A 1 -26.91 33.06 -5.49
N ALA A 2 -26.54 32.49 -4.34
CA ALA A 2 -25.16 32.55 -3.88
C ALA A 2 -24.39 31.51 -4.69
N GLU A 3 -23.44 31.97 -5.50
CA GLU A 3 -22.43 31.13 -6.13
C GLU A 3 -21.59 30.56 -4.99
N TYR A 4 -21.77 29.26 -4.71
CA TYR A 4 -20.83 28.51 -3.89
C TYR A 4 -19.61 28.26 -4.79
N GLU A 5 -18.72 29.25 -4.87
CA GLU A 5 -17.33 28.98 -5.29
C GLU A 5 -16.73 28.14 -4.16
N GLY A 6 -16.88 26.81 -4.25
CA GLY A 6 -16.07 25.91 -3.46
C GLY A 6 -14.61 26.23 -3.78
N GLU A 7 -13.82 26.55 -2.75
CA GLU A 7 -12.39 26.72 -2.95
C GLU A 7 -11.85 25.47 -3.68
N PRO A 8 -11.03 25.63 -4.73
CA PRO A 8 -10.48 24.47 -5.42
C PRO A 8 -9.76 23.62 -4.38
N GLU A 9 -10.18 22.36 -4.25
CA GLU A 9 -9.60 21.42 -3.31
C GLU A 9 -8.08 21.44 -3.42
N ARG A 10 -7.44 21.63 -2.27
CA ARG A 10 -5.99 21.73 -2.21
C ARG A 10 -5.39 20.38 -2.60
N ILE A 11 -4.80 20.31 -3.80
CA ILE A 11 -4.06 19.14 -4.26
C ILE A 11 -2.81 18.94 -3.39
N TRP A 12 -2.72 17.79 -2.73
CA TRP A 12 -1.61 17.44 -1.83
C TRP A 12 -0.41 16.89 -2.60
N ASP A 13 0.79 17.29 -2.18
CA ASP A 13 2.02 16.74 -2.73
C ASP A 13 2.40 15.36 -2.14
N GLU A 14 3.47 14.76 -2.67
CA GLU A 14 3.97 13.44 -2.22
C GLU A 14 4.40 13.41 -0.74
N TYR A 15 4.65 14.56 -0.10
CA TYR A 15 5.05 14.65 1.31
C TYR A 15 3.85 14.80 2.23
N GLU A 16 2.85 15.57 1.80
CA GLU A 16 1.56 15.70 2.50
C GLU A 16 0.84 14.36 2.55
N TRP A 17 0.74 13.68 1.41
CA TRP A 17 0.19 12.32 1.34
C TRP A 17 0.98 11.32 2.19
N GLU A 18 2.31 11.33 2.15
CA GLU A 18 3.09 10.40 2.98
C GLU A 18 2.86 10.64 4.48
N ARG A 19 2.78 11.90 4.92
CA ARG A 19 2.47 12.23 6.33
C ARG A 19 1.07 11.77 6.73
N PHE A 20 0.09 11.93 5.85
CA PHE A 20 -1.26 11.47 6.09
C PHE A 20 -1.31 9.94 6.20
N LEU A 21 -0.72 9.24 5.22
CA LEU A 21 -0.66 7.78 5.22
C LEU A 21 0.09 7.23 6.43
N GLN A 22 1.16 7.88 6.88
CA GLN A 22 1.89 7.48 8.10
C GLN A 22 1.02 7.61 9.35
N GLN A 23 0.14 8.63 9.43
CA GLN A 23 -0.81 8.76 10.52
C GLN A 23 -1.87 7.65 10.48
N GLN A 24 -2.35 7.29 9.30
CA GLN A 24 -3.29 6.18 9.11
C GLN A 24 -2.68 4.83 9.50
N ASP A 25 -1.42 4.57 9.10
CA ASP A 25 -0.69 3.37 9.52
C ASP A 25 -0.61 3.30 11.06
N GLY A 26 -0.30 4.42 11.72
CA GLY A 26 -0.23 4.47 13.19
C GLY A 26 -1.57 4.25 13.89
N LYS A 27 -2.68 4.77 13.33
CA LYS A 27 -4.03 4.49 13.82
C LYS A 27 -4.38 3.00 13.67
N THR A 28 -4.04 2.42 12.52
CA THR A 28 -4.26 0.99 12.23
C THR A 28 -3.47 0.10 13.19
N GLU A 29 -2.20 0.43 13.44
CA GLU A 29 -1.35 -0.31 14.39
C GLU A 29 -1.92 -0.23 15.83
N LYS A 30 -2.35 0.96 16.26
CA LYS A 30 -3.00 1.13 17.57
C LYS A 30 -4.28 0.30 17.67
N TYR A 31 -5.11 0.31 16.63
CA TYR A 31 -6.34 -0.50 16.59
C TYR A 31 -6.05 -2.00 16.69
N MET A 32 -5.09 -2.50 15.91
CA MET A 32 -4.68 -3.92 15.94
C MET A 32 -4.13 -4.32 17.32
N GLN A 33 -3.33 -3.47 17.96
CA GLN A 33 -2.83 -3.73 19.32
C GLN A 33 -3.97 -3.81 20.35
N LEU A 34 -4.96 -2.92 20.26
CA LEU A 34 -6.11 -2.96 21.16
C LEU A 34 -6.98 -4.21 20.89
N LEU A 35 -7.20 -4.59 19.63
CA LEU A 35 -7.88 -5.82 19.27
C LEU A 35 -7.20 -7.06 19.85
N GLU A 36 -5.87 -7.16 19.74
CA GLU A 36 -5.11 -8.26 20.33
C GLU A 36 -5.18 -8.27 21.86
N THR A 37 -5.12 -7.09 22.50
CA THR A 37 -5.13 -6.96 23.96
C THR A 37 -6.47 -7.34 24.57
N TYR A 38 -7.57 -6.96 23.92
CA TYR A 38 -8.94 -7.14 24.41
C TYR A 38 -9.69 -8.24 23.66
N LEU A 39 -8.99 -9.16 23.00
CA LEU A 39 -9.58 -10.16 22.12
C LEU A 39 -10.70 -10.98 22.80
N ASP A 40 -10.50 -11.33 24.07
CA ASP A 40 -11.41 -12.15 24.88
C ASP A 40 -12.32 -11.30 25.81
N ASP A 41 -12.29 -9.97 25.72
CA ASP A 41 -13.09 -9.09 26.57
C ASP A 41 -14.51 -8.93 25.99
N PRO A 42 -15.58 -9.18 26.77
CA PRO A 42 -16.95 -9.00 26.31
C PRO A 42 -17.30 -7.55 25.96
N GLU A 43 -16.58 -6.56 26.49
CA GLU A 43 -16.74 -5.12 26.21
C GLU A 43 -15.63 -4.59 25.29
N ARG A 44 -14.90 -5.47 24.58
CA ARG A 44 -13.78 -5.14 23.68
C ARG A 44 -14.06 -3.93 22.81
N ASP A 45 -15.18 -3.94 22.09
CA ASP A 45 -15.49 -2.90 21.12
C ASP A 45 -15.65 -1.55 21.84
N GLU A 46 -16.39 -1.50 22.96
CA GLU A 46 -16.55 -0.26 23.74
C GLU A 46 -15.24 0.34 24.25
N ILE A 47 -14.34 -0.53 24.71
CA ILE A 47 -13.00 -0.14 25.15
C ILE A 47 -12.21 0.43 23.98
N ILE A 48 -12.23 -0.26 22.83
CA ILE A 48 -11.52 0.18 21.62
C ILE A 48 -12.03 1.54 21.15
N ALA A 49 -13.35 1.77 21.08
CA ALA A 49 -13.84 3.10 20.65
C ALA A 49 -13.43 4.21 21.61
N ARG A 50 -13.47 3.98 22.93
CA ARG A 50 -12.99 4.97 23.90
C ARG A 50 -11.52 5.29 23.69
N GLU A 51 -10.69 4.26 23.54
CA GLU A 51 -9.25 4.40 23.33
C GLU A 51 -8.90 5.03 21.97
N MET A 52 -9.70 4.79 20.94
CA MET A 52 -9.54 5.36 19.60
C MET A 52 -10.16 6.76 19.46
N GLY A 53 -10.90 7.24 20.47
CA GLY A 53 -11.64 8.50 20.39
C GLY A 53 -12.86 8.42 19.45
N TRP A 54 -13.37 7.22 19.24
CA TRP A 54 -14.55 6.88 18.45
C TRP A 54 -15.81 6.74 19.33
N THR A 55 -15.86 7.45 20.45
CA THR A 55 -16.95 7.31 21.43
C THR A 55 -18.31 7.69 20.87
N GLN A 56 -18.35 8.50 19.81
CA GLN A 56 -19.57 8.81 19.06
C GLN A 56 -20.20 7.57 18.42
N LEU A 57 -19.41 6.55 18.08
CA LEU A 57 -19.91 5.32 17.45
C LEU A 57 -20.58 4.36 18.44
N LEU A 58 -20.44 4.63 19.75
CA LEU A 58 -21.05 3.81 20.81
C LEU A 58 -22.56 4.02 20.92
N ASP A 59 -23.04 5.19 20.53
CA ASP A 59 -24.47 5.54 20.55
C ASP A 59 -25.19 5.08 19.25
N ALA A 60 -24.43 4.84 18.17
CA ALA A 60 -24.92 4.24 16.95
C ALA A 60 -24.96 2.72 17.12
N LYS A 61 -26.17 2.14 17.08
CA LYS A 61 -26.41 0.70 17.31
C LYS A 61 -25.77 -0.27 16.30
N ASP A 62 -24.88 0.20 15.43
CA ASP A 62 -24.34 -0.59 14.34
C ASP A 62 -22.86 -0.25 14.07
N TRP A 63 -21.99 -0.86 14.88
CA TRP A 63 -20.53 -0.81 14.78
C TRP A 63 -19.97 -1.11 13.39
N SER A 64 -20.67 -1.92 12.60
CA SER A 64 -20.21 -2.30 11.26
C SER A 64 -20.31 -1.12 10.29
N SER A 65 -21.42 -0.40 10.33
CA SER A 65 -21.73 0.66 9.36
C SER A 65 -20.81 1.88 9.51
N GLU A 66 -20.31 2.14 10.72
CA GLU A 66 -19.60 3.38 11.04
C GLU A 66 -18.07 3.21 11.08
N VAL A 67 -17.58 1.99 11.33
CA VAL A 67 -16.19 1.61 11.01
C VAL A 67 -16.00 1.54 9.50
N ASP A 68 -16.97 0.98 8.78
CA ASP A 68 -17.03 1.13 7.32
C ASP A 68 -17.15 2.61 6.96
N ALA A 69 -18.00 3.43 7.62
CA ALA A 69 -18.07 4.87 7.37
C ALA A 69 -16.82 5.68 7.74
N LEU A 70 -15.92 5.19 8.60
CA LEU A 70 -14.66 5.86 8.97
C LEU A 70 -13.48 5.43 8.08
N LEU A 71 -13.50 4.18 7.61
CA LEU A 71 -12.70 3.74 6.46
C LEU A 71 -13.17 4.46 5.19
N ASP A 72 -14.47 4.65 5.09
CA ASP A 72 -15.15 5.38 4.02
C ASP A 72 -15.00 6.89 4.21
N GLU A 73 -14.88 7.51 5.39
CA GLU A 73 -14.62 8.96 5.53
C GLU A 73 -13.24 9.36 4.99
N GLY A 74 -12.33 8.39 4.80
CA GLY A 74 -11.11 8.54 4.01
C GLY A 74 -11.28 8.31 2.51
N LEU A 75 -12.46 7.83 2.09
CA LEU A 75 -12.92 7.51 0.72
C LEU A 75 -14.23 8.26 0.34
N ALA A 76 -14.77 9.14 1.20
CA ALA A 76 -16.19 9.56 1.22
C ALA A 76 -16.52 10.66 0.23
N GLU A 77 -15.80 10.67 -0.88
CA GLU A 77 -16.19 11.36 -2.10
C GLU A 77 -16.35 10.37 -3.26
N GLN A 78 -16.64 9.10 -2.97
CA GLN A 78 -16.88 8.10 -4.00
C GLN A 78 -18.38 7.95 -4.30
N ASP A 79 -18.81 8.60 -5.39
CA ASP A 79 -20.16 8.57 -5.96
C ASP A 79 -20.49 7.16 -6.52
N GLU A 80 -21.74 6.84 -6.89
CA GLU A 80 -22.08 5.56 -7.55
C GLU A 80 -21.26 5.30 -8.83
N THR A 81 -20.78 6.37 -9.48
CA THR A 81 -19.79 6.32 -10.56
C THR A 81 -18.42 5.78 -10.14
N ASP A 82 -18.02 5.97 -8.89
CA ASP A 82 -16.73 5.53 -8.38
C ASP A 82 -16.67 4.04 -8.07
N ILE A 83 -17.79 3.37 -7.76
CA ILE A 83 -17.81 1.90 -7.66
C ILE A 83 -17.60 1.26 -9.04
N GLU A 84 -18.21 1.80 -10.11
CA GLU A 84 -17.92 1.38 -11.48
C GLU A 84 -16.49 1.74 -11.90
N ASN A 85 -15.95 2.89 -11.46
CA ASN A 85 -14.56 3.26 -11.72
C ASN A 85 -13.57 2.38 -10.95
N ILE A 86 -13.80 2.05 -9.67
CA ILE A 86 -12.99 1.09 -8.89
C ILE A 86 -12.98 -0.29 -9.57
N SER A 87 -14.11 -0.75 -10.10
CA SER A 87 -14.15 -2.01 -10.86
C SER A 87 -13.35 -1.92 -12.16
N ARG A 88 -13.41 -0.78 -12.88
CA ARG A 88 -12.61 -0.55 -14.09
C ARG A 88 -11.12 -0.35 -13.80
N SER A 89 -10.79 0.31 -12.69
CA SER A 89 -9.42 0.56 -12.22
C SER A 89 -8.78 -0.75 -11.79
N ALA A 90 -9.56 -1.61 -11.12
CA ALA A 90 -9.17 -2.97 -10.76
C ALA A 90 -8.77 -3.78 -12.01
N ASP A 91 -9.63 -3.78 -13.02
CA ASP A 91 -9.34 -4.44 -14.30
C ASP A 91 -8.12 -3.81 -15.01
N THR A 92 -7.90 -2.50 -14.85
CA THR A 92 -6.84 -1.76 -15.56
C THR A 92 -5.46 -1.95 -14.92
N PHE A 93 -5.33 -1.95 -13.59
CA PHE A 93 -4.03 -2.13 -12.94
C PHE A 93 -3.51 -3.57 -13.05
N GLU A 94 -4.41 -4.56 -13.05
CA GLU A 94 -4.05 -5.97 -13.21
C GLU A 94 -3.38 -6.26 -14.57
N GLU A 95 -3.64 -5.41 -15.57
CA GLU A 95 -2.97 -5.47 -16.86
C GLU A 95 -1.58 -4.83 -16.88
N HIS A 96 -1.24 -4.01 -15.88
CA HIS A 96 0.02 -3.28 -15.84
C HIS A 96 1.23 -4.23 -15.67
N ASP A 97 2.18 -4.16 -16.60
CA ASP A 97 3.34 -5.07 -16.68
C ASP A 97 4.17 -5.10 -15.39
N LEU A 98 4.32 -3.97 -14.72
CA LEU A 98 5.04 -3.89 -13.45
C LEU A 98 4.30 -4.62 -12.32
N TYR A 99 2.98 -4.48 -12.25
CA TYR A 99 2.17 -5.17 -11.26
C TYR A 99 2.23 -6.68 -11.48
N ARG A 100 2.04 -7.13 -12.74
CA ARG A 100 2.20 -8.53 -13.13
C ARG A 100 3.58 -9.09 -12.77
N ALA A 101 4.64 -8.31 -12.94
CA ALA A 101 5.99 -8.71 -12.54
C ALA A 101 6.15 -8.85 -11.02
N ALA A 102 5.53 -7.97 -10.23
CA ALA A 102 5.53 -8.02 -8.77
C ALA A 102 4.70 -9.20 -8.24
N PHE A 103 3.51 -9.44 -8.80
CA PHE A 103 2.67 -10.58 -8.45
C PHE A 103 3.30 -11.92 -8.87
N ALA A 104 3.92 -11.98 -10.06
CA ALA A 104 4.66 -13.17 -10.47
C ALA A 104 5.89 -13.43 -9.58
N LEU A 105 6.46 -12.41 -8.95
CA LEU A 105 7.52 -12.57 -7.95
C LEU A 105 6.98 -13.20 -6.66
N THR A 106 5.80 -12.78 -6.16
CA THR A 106 5.23 -13.35 -4.93
C THR A 106 4.91 -14.83 -5.13
N ILE A 107 4.24 -15.19 -6.22
CA ILE A 107 3.96 -16.60 -6.57
C ILE A 107 5.25 -17.42 -6.65
N TRP A 108 6.30 -16.86 -7.25
CA TRP A 108 7.57 -17.56 -7.38
C TRP A 108 8.27 -17.78 -6.04
N ILE A 109 8.18 -16.82 -5.11
CA ILE A 109 8.70 -16.97 -3.75
C ILE A 109 7.93 -18.06 -3.00
N ASP A 110 6.59 -18.07 -3.11
CA ASP A 110 5.75 -19.06 -2.44
C ASP A 110 6.09 -20.48 -2.94
N GLN A 111 6.21 -20.66 -4.26
CA GLN A 111 6.65 -21.93 -4.86
C GLN A 111 8.03 -22.37 -4.36
N LEU A 112 8.99 -21.43 -4.28
CA LEU A 112 10.32 -21.73 -3.75
C LEU A 112 10.26 -22.22 -2.29
N PHE A 113 9.34 -21.68 -1.50
CA PHE A 113 9.21 -22.02 -0.08
C PHE A 113 8.46 -23.34 0.13
N ASP A 114 7.44 -23.61 -0.68
CA ASP A 114 6.69 -24.87 -0.66
C ASP A 114 7.59 -26.08 -1.01
N GLU A 115 8.53 -25.89 -1.94
CA GLU A 115 9.51 -26.92 -2.32
C GLU A 115 10.52 -27.25 -1.20
N ASN A 116 10.66 -26.40 -0.18
CA ASN A 116 11.66 -26.56 0.86
C ASN A 116 11.17 -26.10 2.24
N ALA A 117 10.73 -27.08 3.04
CA ALA A 117 10.26 -26.89 4.41
C ALA A 117 11.27 -26.17 5.34
N SER A 118 12.56 -26.12 5.00
CA SER A 118 13.56 -25.37 5.80
C SER A 118 13.36 -23.85 5.80
N PHE A 119 12.48 -23.32 4.94
CA PHE A 119 12.10 -21.92 4.90
C PHE A 119 10.96 -21.55 5.85
N GLN A 120 10.11 -22.49 6.27
CA GLN A 120 8.89 -22.20 7.04
C GLN A 120 9.14 -21.52 8.40
N ASN A 121 10.33 -21.69 8.96
CA ASN A 121 10.73 -21.06 10.23
C ASN A 121 11.95 -20.15 10.09
N GLU A 122 12.34 -19.80 8.86
CA GLU A 122 13.51 -18.94 8.64
C GLU A 122 13.08 -17.46 8.64
N PRO A 123 13.55 -16.64 9.60
CA PRO A 123 13.11 -15.24 9.69
C PRO A 123 13.37 -14.44 8.42
N ALA A 124 14.51 -14.68 7.75
CA ALA A 124 14.83 -14.04 6.48
C ALA A 124 13.88 -14.45 5.34
N ALA A 125 13.38 -15.70 5.35
CA ALA A 125 12.45 -16.18 4.35
C ALA A 125 11.06 -15.54 4.53
N VAL A 126 10.56 -15.55 5.76
CA VAL A 126 9.30 -14.86 6.12
C VAL A 126 9.40 -13.38 5.75
N LYS A 127 10.49 -12.70 6.13
CA LYS A 127 10.71 -11.29 5.79
C LYS A 127 10.74 -11.05 4.28
N LEU A 128 11.38 -11.94 3.50
CA LEU A 128 11.41 -11.88 2.04
C LEU A 128 9.99 -11.93 1.45
N ALA A 129 9.21 -12.96 1.80
CA ALA A 129 7.85 -13.14 1.29
C ALA A 129 6.92 -11.99 1.69
N THR A 130 6.87 -11.65 2.98
CA THR A 130 6.01 -10.58 3.49
C THR A 130 6.29 -9.26 2.79
N HIS A 131 7.57 -8.86 2.65
CA HIS A 131 7.89 -7.60 2.02
C HIS A 131 7.73 -7.61 0.48
N ALA A 132 7.88 -8.75 -0.18
CA ALA A 132 7.53 -8.87 -1.61
C ALA A 132 6.02 -8.70 -1.82
N ALA A 133 5.19 -9.33 -0.99
CA ALA A 133 3.75 -9.18 -1.01
C ALA A 133 3.31 -7.74 -0.70
N LEU A 134 3.90 -7.11 0.32
CA LEU A 134 3.65 -5.69 0.63
C LEU A 134 4.03 -4.78 -0.54
N ALA A 135 5.15 -5.02 -1.23
CA ALA A 135 5.52 -4.26 -2.42
C ALA A 135 4.46 -4.39 -3.52
N SER A 136 3.96 -5.61 -3.77
CA SER A 136 2.88 -5.85 -4.73
C SER A 136 1.57 -5.14 -4.34
N ALA A 137 1.20 -5.18 -3.06
CA ALA A 137 0.00 -4.51 -2.57
C ALA A 137 0.08 -2.98 -2.67
N LYS A 138 1.23 -2.39 -2.32
CA LYS A 138 1.44 -0.93 -2.47
C LYS A 138 1.53 -0.52 -3.94
N LEU A 139 2.03 -1.38 -4.83
CA LEU A 139 1.97 -1.18 -6.27
C LEU A 139 0.54 -1.18 -6.80
N ALA A 140 -0.30 -2.13 -6.38
CA ALA A 140 -1.72 -2.13 -6.73
C ALA A 140 -2.37 -0.80 -6.31
N ALA A 141 -2.22 -0.41 -5.05
CA ALA A 141 -2.75 0.87 -4.55
C ALA A 141 -2.27 2.09 -5.35
N ALA A 142 -1.01 2.11 -5.79
CA ALA A 142 -0.49 3.18 -6.63
C ALA A 142 -1.10 3.21 -8.05
N LEU A 143 -1.45 2.04 -8.59
CA LEU A 143 -1.92 1.88 -9.97
C LEU A 143 -3.45 1.88 -10.08
N SER A 144 -4.17 1.69 -8.96
CA SER A 144 -5.63 1.81 -8.88
C SER A 144 -6.13 3.26 -8.83
N GLY A 145 -5.21 4.24 -8.73
CA GLY A 145 -5.55 5.66 -8.75
C GLY A 145 -5.94 6.10 -10.16
N ASP A 146 -7.22 6.35 -10.38
CA ASP A 146 -7.77 6.77 -11.67
C ASP A 146 -7.77 8.28 -11.85
N ASN A 147 -7.60 9.04 -10.77
CA ASN A 147 -7.72 10.49 -10.81
C ASN A 147 -6.37 11.20 -10.87
N LEU A 148 -6.30 12.20 -11.75
CA LEU A 148 -5.09 12.96 -12.01
C LEU A 148 -4.69 13.89 -10.86
N ASP A 149 -5.61 14.15 -9.94
CA ASP A 149 -5.38 14.96 -8.74
C ASP A 149 -4.70 14.14 -7.62
N GLU A 150 -4.55 12.83 -7.80
CA GLU A 150 -3.95 11.89 -6.85
C GLU A 150 -2.49 11.55 -7.18
N ILE A 151 -1.82 12.31 -8.07
CA ILE A 151 -0.42 12.06 -8.43
C ILE A 151 0.48 12.03 -7.18
N GLY A 152 0.24 12.92 -6.21
CA GLY A 152 0.97 12.93 -4.94
C GLY A 152 0.81 11.62 -4.14
N MET A 153 -0.43 11.10 -4.07
CA MET A 153 -0.75 9.83 -3.40
C MET A 153 -0.09 8.65 -4.11
N THR A 154 -0.21 8.61 -5.44
CA THR A 154 0.42 7.59 -6.29
C THR A 154 1.92 7.52 -6.02
N ILE A 155 2.61 8.66 -6.02
CA ILE A 155 4.06 8.70 -5.74
C ILE A 155 4.37 8.23 -4.31
N ALA A 156 3.55 8.59 -3.31
CA ALA A 156 3.72 8.11 -1.93
C ALA A 156 3.62 6.57 -1.86
N TYR A 157 2.63 5.96 -2.51
CA TYR A 157 2.51 4.51 -2.60
C TYR A 157 3.68 3.86 -3.33
N LEU A 158 4.18 4.45 -4.42
CA LEU A 158 5.37 3.97 -5.13
C LEU A 158 6.62 4.01 -4.23
N LYS A 159 6.81 5.05 -3.42
CA LYS A 159 7.89 5.11 -2.43
C LYS A 159 7.77 4.00 -1.38
N ARG A 160 6.55 3.73 -0.92
CA ARG A 160 6.28 2.65 0.04
C ARG A 160 6.54 1.27 -0.56
N ALA A 161 6.14 1.05 -1.83
CA ALA A 161 6.47 -0.15 -2.58
C ALA A 161 7.99 -0.32 -2.75
N LEU A 162 8.70 0.77 -3.09
CA LEU A 162 10.16 0.78 -3.22
C LEU A 162 10.86 0.42 -1.91
N LYS A 163 10.38 0.96 -0.78
CA LYS A 163 10.88 0.61 0.54
C LYS A 163 10.69 -0.88 0.82
N ALA A 164 9.48 -1.41 0.58
CA ALA A 164 9.18 -2.81 0.80
C ALA A 164 10.05 -3.75 -0.06
N ILE A 165 10.17 -3.49 -1.36
CA ILE A 165 10.99 -4.35 -2.24
C ILE A 165 12.47 -4.30 -1.87
N THR A 166 12.97 -3.15 -1.39
CA THR A 166 14.36 -3.02 -0.92
C THR A 166 14.60 -3.88 0.32
N ILE A 167 13.67 -3.88 1.29
CA ILE A 167 13.75 -4.73 2.48
C ILE A 167 13.68 -6.23 2.08
N SER A 168 12.84 -6.58 1.11
CA SER A 168 12.76 -7.93 0.55
C SER A 168 14.10 -8.36 -0.08
N MET A 169 14.79 -7.47 -0.81
CA MET A 169 16.12 -7.74 -1.36
C MET A 169 17.19 -7.97 -0.28
N GLU A 170 17.17 -7.19 0.79
CA GLU A 170 18.07 -7.39 1.95
C GLU A 170 17.83 -8.74 2.62
N ALA A 171 16.56 -9.14 2.77
CA ALA A 171 16.17 -10.43 3.33
C ALA A 171 16.62 -11.58 2.41
N ALA A 172 16.44 -11.45 1.10
CA ALA A 172 16.93 -12.42 0.12
C ALA A 172 18.44 -12.63 0.23
N ALA A 173 19.22 -11.56 0.42
CA ALA A 173 20.68 -11.65 0.57
C ALA A 173 21.08 -12.47 1.80
N GLN A 174 20.29 -12.43 2.88
CA GLN A 174 20.53 -13.22 4.09
C GLN A 174 20.31 -14.73 3.89
N LEU A 175 19.52 -15.13 2.88
CA LEU A 175 19.30 -16.55 2.56
C LEU A 175 20.50 -17.23 1.90
N ARG A 176 21.55 -16.48 1.54
CA ARG A 176 22.83 -17.03 1.05
C ARG A 176 23.72 -17.54 2.19
N THR A 177 23.15 -18.33 3.09
CA THR A 177 23.89 -18.92 4.20
C THR A 177 24.74 -20.11 3.74
N PRO A 178 25.77 -20.50 4.52
CA PRO A 178 26.55 -21.71 4.26
C PRO A 178 25.71 -22.98 4.23
N GLU A 179 24.54 -22.99 4.88
CA GLU A 179 23.59 -24.12 4.87
C GLU A 179 22.92 -24.34 3.49
N ARG A 180 23.16 -23.45 2.51
CA ARG A 180 22.65 -23.55 1.12
C ARG A 180 21.13 -23.76 1.03
N LYS A 181 20.36 -23.07 1.87
CA LYS A 181 18.88 -23.12 1.82
C LYS A 181 18.35 -22.74 0.43
N ILE A 182 19.03 -21.81 -0.24
CA ILE A 182 18.80 -21.45 -1.64
C ILE A 182 20.03 -21.82 -2.50
N THR A 183 19.78 -22.42 -3.66
CA THR A 183 20.84 -22.69 -4.65
C THR A 183 21.29 -21.42 -5.35
N PRO A 184 22.52 -21.36 -5.91
CA PRO A 184 22.99 -20.19 -6.65
C PRO A 184 22.10 -19.80 -7.84
N SER A 185 21.51 -20.78 -8.54
CA SER A 185 20.60 -20.53 -9.66
C SER A 185 19.26 -19.96 -9.21
N GLN A 186 18.66 -20.51 -8.15
CA GLN A 186 17.44 -19.96 -7.54
C GLN A 186 17.68 -18.53 -7.04
N TYR A 187 18.83 -18.27 -6.39
CA TYR A 187 19.16 -16.93 -5.91
C TYR A 187 19.34 -15.93 -7.07
N ALA A 188 20.00 -16.33 -8.15
CA ALA A 188 20.14 -15.48 -9.34
C ALA A 188 18.79 -15.15 -9.97
N ALA A 189 17.88 -16.14 -10.07
CA ALA A 189 16.53 -15.94 -10.57
C ALA A 189 15.71 -15.00 -9.66
N LEU A 190 15.80 -15.20 -8.34
CA LEU A 190 15.17 -14.34 -7.34
C LEU A 190 15.67 -12.90 -7.45
N GLN A 191 16.98 -12.68 -7.50
CA GLN A 191 17.57 -11.36 -7.65
C GLN A 191 17.10 -10.68 -8.93
N HIS A 192 17.12 -11.36 -10.07
CA HIS A 192 16.67 -10.80 -11.33
C HIS A 192 15.22 -10.30 -11.25
N ARG A 193 14.32 -11.08 -10.62
CA ARG A 193 12.92 -10.69 -10.42
C ARG A 193 12.79 -9.49 -9.48
N LEU A 194 13.49 -9.49 -8.35
CA LEU A 194 13.50 -8.38 -7.40
C LEU A 194 13.99 -7.07 -8.04
N PHE A 195 15.10 -7.14 -8.79
CA PHE A 195 15.64 -5.99 -9.51
C PHE A 195 14.67 -5.46 -10.56
N ARG A 196 14.04 -6.34 -11.34
CA ARG A 196 13.02 -5.95 -12.32
C ARG A 196 11.89 -5.14 -11.69
N VAL A 197 11.37 -5.58 -10.55
CA VAL A 197 10.29 -4.88 -9.84
C VAL A 197 10.79 -3.54 -9.29
N ARG A 198 11.95 -3.53 -8.60
CA ARG A 198 12.54 -2.30 -8.07
C ARG A 198 12.77 -1.24 -9.15
N ASP A 199 13.39 -1.63 -10.25
CA ASP A 199 13.77 -0.70 -11.31
C ASP A 199 12.51 -0.17 -12.02
N GLY A 200 11.50 -1.01 -12.22
CA GLY A 200 10.21 -0.55 -12.73
C GLY A 200 9.51 0.45 -11.81
N ILE A 201 9.55 0.25 -10.49
CA ILE A 201 9.00 1.22 -9.51
C ILE A 201 9.73 2.56 -9.62
N ILE A 202 11.07 2.54 -9.74
CA ILE A 202 11.88 3.76 -9.86
C ILE A 202 11.53 4.52 -11.14
N THR A 203 11.43 3.81 -12.27
CA THR A 203 11.04 4.41 -13.56
C THR A 203 9.66 5.04 -13.46
N LEU A 204 8.65 4.29 -13.01
CA LEU A 204 7.28 4.76 -12.90
C LEU A 204 7.17 5.98 -11.97
N MET A 205 7.86 5.96 -10.82
CA MET A 205 7.91 7.10 -9.91
C MET A 205 8.56 8.34 -10.57
N GLY A 206 9.56 8.14 -11.41
CA GLY A 206 10.18 9.21 -12.21
C GLY A 206 9.21 9.84 -13.20
N ASP A 207 8.36 9.02 -13.83
CA ASP A 207 7.34 9.47 -14.78
C ASP A 207 6.28 10.30 -14.06
N TYR A 208 5.71 9.82 -12.95
CA TYR A 208 4.74 10.58 -12.15
C TYR A 208 5.31 11.88 -11.57
N ARG A 209 6.57 11.91 -11.13
CA ARG A 209 7.23 13.15 -10.68
C ARG A 209 7.47 14.14 -11.82
N SER A 210 7.68 13.65 -13.03
CA SER A 210 7.80 14.50 -14.22
C SER A 210 6.43 15.06 -14.61
N GLU A 211 5.38 14.25 -14.50
CA GLU A 211 3.99 14.67 -14.69
C GLU A 211 3.57 15.73 -13.66
N TRP A 212 3.87 15.50 -12.38
CA TRP A 212 3.63 16.48 -11.31
C TRP A 212 4.28 17.83 -11.63
N ARG A 213 5.56 17.83 -12.01
CA ARG A 213 6.27 19.06 -12.39
C ARG A 213 5.67 19.73 -13.63
N ARG A 214 5.20 18.95 -14.61
CA ARG A 214 4.53 19.47 -15.81
C ARG A 214 3.23 20.19 -15.47
N ARG A 215 2.52 19.78 -14.41
CA ARG A 215 1.21 20.32 -14.01
C ARG A 215 1.28 21.41 -12.96
N PHE A 216 2.06 21.17 -11.91
CA PHE A 216 2.12 22.00 -10.70
C PHE A 216 3.49 22.67 -10.53
N GLY A 217 4.37 22.56 -11.53
CA GLY A 217 5.64 23.25 -11.53
C GLY A 217 5.49 24.78 -11.60
N PRO A 218 6.55 25.52 -11.24
CA PRO A 218 6.52 26.98 -11.16
C PRO A 218 6.20 27.69 -12.49
N GLU A 219 6.28 26.99 -13.63
CA GLU A 219 5.92 27.53 -14.95
C GLU A 219 4.40 27.63 -15.19
N ASN A 220 3.58 26.83 -14.49
CA ASN A 220 2.12 26.84 -14.64
C ASN A 220 1.40 27.79 -13.68
N PHE A 221 2.09 28.36 -12.69
CA PHE A 221 1.54 29.37 -11.76
C PHE A 221 1.70 30.81 -12.25
N ARG A 222 2.03 31.01 -13.54
CA ARG A 222 1.98 32.32 -14.22
C ARG A 222 0.80 32.34 -15.20
N GLY A 223 -0.40 32.46 -14.65
CA GLY A 223 -1.63 32.77 -15.39
C GLY A 223 -2.45 33.74 -14.56
#